data_AF-M3B8R9-F1
#
_entry.id   AF-M3B8R9-F1
#
_cell.length_a   1.000
_cell.length_b   1.000
_cell.length_c   1.000
_cell.angle_alpha   90.00
_cell.angle_beta   90.00
_cell.angle_gamma   90.00
#
_symmetry.space_group_name_H-M   'P 1'
#
loop_
_entity.id
_entity.type
_entity.pdbx_description
1 polymer ?
#
loop_
_entity_poly.entity_id
_entity_poly.type
_entity_poly.pdbx_seq_one_letter_code
_entity_poly.pdbx_strand_id
1 'polypeptide(L)'
;MALADWGHIQFSGEITITRYVGEIGDDLREPLHCPECGTAERLTLGTQGDEGLVVCPICGHEWTDSRVTARDVRQMLHLAAMGQPSAFPNGQMQTVVFPPLDEDRTLAPQPEWVDDDPRVRWELGCLISTGTMFTHCLRAARHLSSFAIASDTGVYTRLYPQAGGSAVDAHMATVLVALSLYEIAFQARATKMFEIRLAQAVSALGPERARRVKDLRPIFDFDPDAPCHLRVTDANRMDTAEAHDWERWRRTAVEILEFSIQDIVNHSHLSKSADEVRASDRERQWYPDDLTWYTGNRV
;
A
#
# COMPACT_ATOMS: atom_id res chain seq x y z
N MET A 1 -23.33 0.98 -26.30
CA MET A 1 -22.09 0.47 -25.69
C MET A 1 -21.83 1.37 -24.50
N ALA A 2 -22.28 0.95 -23.32
CA ALA A 2 -22.34 1.81 -22.14
C ALA A 2 -20.95 1.88 -21.48
N LEU A 3 -20.51 3.09 -21.15
CA LEU A 3 -19.31 3.40 -20.38
C LEU A 3 -19.47 2.81 -18.97
N ALA A 4 -18.94 1.60 -18.77
CA ALA A 4 -18.96 0.88 -17.50
C ALA A 4 -17.61 0.91 -16.76
N ASP A 5 -16.58 1.51 -17.34
CA ASP A 5 -15.30 1.71 -16.66
C ASP A 5 -15.21 3.16 -16.18
N TRP A 6 -14.47 3.39 -15.08
CA TRP A 6 -14.03 4.68 -14.51
C TRP A 6 -14.80 5.24 -13.29
N GLY A 7 -14.07 5.38 -12.17
CA GLY A 7 -14.47 6.25 -11.06
C GLY A 7 -14.18 7.70 -11.40
N HIS A 8 -15.21 8.51 -11.65
CA HIS A 8 -15.11 9.97 -11.70
C HIS A 8 -15.46 10.55 -10.33
N ILE A 9 -14.71 11.54 -9.86
CA ILE A 9 -15.11 12.38 -8.73
C ILE A 9 -15.34 13.82 -9.19
N GLN A 10 -16.57 14.29 -8.99
CA GLN A 10 -16.88 15.68 -9.20
C GLN A 10 -16.43 16.49 -7.98
N PHE A 11 -15.50 17.42 -8.20
CA PHE A 11 -14.99 18.29 -7.14
C PHE A 11 -15.77 19.61 -7.13
N SER A 12 -16.22 20.03 -5.94
CA SER A 12 -16.86 21.32 -5.73
C SER A 12 -15.85 22.34 -5.19
N GLY A 13 -14.90 22.77 -6.03
CA GLY A 13 -13.90 23.76 -5.66
C GLY A 13 -12.88 24.04 -6.77
N GLU A 14 -11.90 24.88 -6.48
CA GLU A 14 -10.72 25.11 -7.32
C GLU A 14 -9.66 24.03 -7.06
N ILE A 15 -9.05 23.50 -8.12
CA ILE A 15 -7.92 22.57 -8.00
C ILE A 15 -6.66 23.40 -7.98
N THR A 16 -5.97 23.44 -6.84
CA THR A 16 -4.69 24.13 -6.71
C THR A 16 -3.54 23.14 -6.94
N ILE A 17 -2.71 23.43 -7.93
CA ILE A 17 -1.54 22.64 -8.30
C ILE A 17 -0.25 23.38 -7.93
N THR A 18 0.78 22.64 -7.55
CA THR A 18 2.11 23.21 -7.30
C THR A 18 2.88 23.35 -8.60
N ARG A 19 3.38 24.55 -8.87
CA ARG A 19 4.34 24.84 -9.92
C ARG A 19 5.71 25.12 -9.30
N TYR A 20 6.70 24.34 -9.69
CA TYR A 20 8.09 24.57 -9.30
C TYR A 20 8.66 25.71 -10.15
N VAL A 21 8.99 26.83 -9.51
CA VAL A 21 9.58 28.00 -10.17
C VAL A 21 11.02 28.18 -9.68
N GLY A 22 11.99 27.67 -10.44
CA GLY A 22 13.43 27.85 -10.17
C GLY A 22 14.10 26.72 -9.36
N GLU A 23 15.41 26.83 -9.16
CA GLU A 23 16.26 25.82 -8.47
C GLU A 23 16.16 25.86 -6.93
N ILE A 24 15.44 26.84 -6.35
CA ILE A 24 15.39 27.07 -4.90
C ILE A 24 13.94 27.26 -4.45
N GLY A 25 13.29 26.15 -4.09
CA GLY A 25 12.38 26.01 -2.94
C GLY A 25 11.03 26.75 -2.87
N ASP A 26 10.70 27.68 -3.77
CA ASP A 26 9.41 28.38 -3.71
C ASP A 26 8.33 27.61 -4.50
N ASP A 27 7.55 26.81 -3.78
CA ASP A 27 6.35 26.14 -4.31
C ASP A 27 5.26 27.18 -4.60
N LEU A 28 5.11 27.57 -5.87
CA LEU A 28 4.01 28.44 -6.28
C LEU A 28 2.74 27.61 -6.43
N ARG A 29 1.76 27.84 -5.58
CA ARG A 29 0.42 27.26 -5.69
C ARG A 29 -0.41 28.09 -6.67
N GLU A 30 -0.75 27.52 -7.81
CA GLU A 30 -1.61 28.16 -8.82
C GLU A 30 -2.87 27.32 -9.08
N PRO A 31 -4.01 27.92 -9.42
CA PRO A 31 -5.18 27.17 -9.85
C PRO A 31 -4.94 26.49 -11.20
N LEU A 32 -5.47 25.27 -11.36
CA LEU A 32 -5.51 24.59 -12.65
C LEU A 32 -6.57 25.23 -13.52
N HIS A 33 -6.19 25.72 -14.70
CA HIS A 33 -7.12 26.32 -15.66
C HIS A 33 -7.42 25.35 -16.80
N CYS A 34 -8.68 25.33 -17.24
CA CYS A 34 -9.07 24.68 -18.48
C CYS A 34 -8.35 25.36 -19.67
N PRO A 35 -7.66 24.61 -20.54
CA PRO A 35 -6.90 25.19 -21.66
C PRO A 35 -7.80 25.84 -22.72
N GLU A 36 -9.08 25.46 -22.80
CA GLU A 36 -10.02 25.95 -23.81
C GLU A 36 -10.76 27.22 -23.38
N CYS A 37 -11.30 27.25 -22.16
CA CYS A 37 -12.16 28.36 -21.69
C CYS A 37 -11.59 29.14 -20.50
N GLY A 38 -10.45 28.73 -19.96
CA GLY A 38 -9.76 29.41 -18.86
C GLY A 38 -10.40 29.25 -17.48
N THR A 39 -11.54 28.57 -17.33
CA THR A 39 -12.14 28.34 -16.01
C THR A 39 -11.23 27.49 -15.11
N ALA A 40 -11.14 27.84 -13.84
CA ALA A 40 -10.48 27.04 -12.80
C ALA A 40 -11.46 26.44 -11.78
N GLU A 41 -12.74 26.78 -11.90
CA GLU A 41 -13.75 26.40 -10.93
C GLU A 41 -14.43 25.08 -11.32
N ARG A 42 -14.71 24.24 -10.30
CA ARG A 42 -15.55 23.05 -10.39
C ARG A 42 -15.08 22.03 -11.42
N LEU A 43 -13.76 22.01 -11.67
CA LEU A 43 -13.13 20.98 -12.49
C LEU A 43 -13.43 19.61 -11.89
N THR A 44 -13.73 18.63 -12.75
CA THR A 44 -13.96 17.25 -12.34
C THR A 44 -12.68 16.46 -12.54
N LEU A 45 -12.33 15.62 -11.57
CA LEU A 45 -11.17 14.74 -11.64
C LEU A 45 -11.64 13.31 -11.92
N GLY A 46 -10.96 12.65 -12.83
CA GLY A 46 -11.17 11.24 -13.15
C GLY A 46 -9.85 10.51 -13.33
N THR A 47 -9.93 9.22 -13.56
CA THR A 47 -8.77 8.43 -13.99
C THR A 47 -9.11 7.75 -15.30
N GLN A 48 -8.13 7.68 -16.21
CA GLN A 48 -8.18 6.83 -17.39
C GLN A 48 -6.89 6.01 -17.44
N GLY A 49 -7.00 4.73 -17.09
CA GLY A 49 -5.88 3.87 -16.74
C GLY A 49 -5.13 4.47 -15.57
N ASP A 50 -3.81 4.52 -15.72
CA ASP A 50 -2.89 5.11 -14.76
C ASP A 50 -2.74 6.64 -14.94
N GLU A 51 -3.48 7.23 -15.88
CA GLU A 51 -3.49 8.68 -16.12
C GLU A 51 -4.59 9.38 -15.31
N GLY A 52 -4.26 10.57 -14.80
CA GLY A 52 -5.25 11.48 -14.23
C GLY A 52 -5.92 12.29 -15.33
N LEU A 53 -7.25 12.35 -15.28
CA LEU A 53 -8.09 13.08 -16.23
C LEU A 53 -8.72 14.29 -15.54
N VAL A 54 -8.79 15.40 -16.26
CA VAL A 54 -9.48 16.61 -15.82
C VAL A 54 -10.56 16.94 -16.83
N VAL A 55 -11.77 17.21 -16.34
CA VAL A 55 -12.94 17.54 -17.17
C VAL A 55 -13.46 18.91 -16.79
N CYS A 56 -13.53 19.80 -17.77
CA CYS A 56 -14.06 21.14 -17.61
C CYS A 56 -15.60 21.11 -17.58
N PRO A 57 -16.25 21.67 -16.54
CA PRO A 57 -17.70 21.67 -16.45
C PRO A 57 -18.38 22.67 -17.41
N ILE A 58 -17.64 23.67 -17.90
CA ILE A 58 -18.19 24.75 -18.74
C ILE A 58 -18.22 24.36 -20.21
N CYS A 59 -17.09 23.89 -20.76
CA CYS A 59 -16.98 23.52 -22.17
C CYS A 59 -16.94 22.01 -22.42
N GLY A 60 -16.92 21.17 -21.38
CA GLY A 60 -16.83 19.72 -21.51
C GLY A 60 -15.48 19.21 -21.99
N HIS A 61 -14.47 20.08 -22.12
CA HIS A 61 -13.13 19.67 -22.55
C HIS A 61 -12.49 18.73 -21.53
N GLU A 62 -11.98 17.61 -22.01
CA GLU A 62 -11.27 16.59 -21.24
C GLU A 62 -9.78 16.62 -21.62
N TRP A 63 -8.90 16.68 -20.63
CA TRP A 63 -7.45 16.67 -20.86
C TRP A 63 -6.69 16.02 -19.72
N THR A 64 -5.45 15.62 -20.00
CA THR A 64 -4.49 15.16 -18.99
C THR A 64 -3.54 16.30 -18.62
N ASP A 65 -3.23 16.44 -17.34
CA ASP A 65 -2.21 17.36 -16.84
C ASP A 65 -1.16 16.54 -16.09
N SER A 66 0.12 16.74 -16.37
CA SER A 66 1.21 15.98 -15.75
C SER A 66 1.28 16.12 -14.23
N ARG A 67 0.63 17.14 -13.67
CA ARG A 67 0.53 17.39 -12.22
C ARG A 67 -0.66 16.67 -11.57
N VAL A 68 -1.57 16.11 -12.38
CA VAL A 68 -2.72 15.33 -11.93
C VAL A 68 -2.49 13.87 -12.26
N THR A 69 -2.14 13.08 -11.24
CA THR A 69 -1.91 11.64 -11.41
C THR A 69 -3.15 10.83 -11.05
N ALA A 70 -3.31 9.61 -11.60
CA ALA A 70 -4.39 8.72 -11.19
C ALA A 70 -4.36 8.42 -9.68
N ARG A 71 -3.15 8.38 -9.11
CA ARG A 71 -2.90 8.27 -7.67
C ARG A 71 -3.56 9.39 -6.87
N ASP A 72 -3.40 10.63 -7.31
CA ASP A 72 -4.01 11.79 -6.64
C ASP A 72 -5.54 11.67 -6.62
N VAL A 73 -6.11 11.32 -7.77
CA VAL A 73 -7.57 11.15 -7.92
C VAL A 73 -8.11 10.02 -7.05
N ARG A 74 -7.43 8.86 -7.02
CA ARG A 74 -7.84 7.70 -6.20
C ARG A 74 -7.70 7.97 -4.70
N GLN A 75 -6.67 8.70 -4.27
CA GLN A 75 -6.57 9.16 -2.88
C GLN A 75 -7.73 10.09 -2.51
N MET A 76 -8.07 11.03 -3.39
CA MET A 76 -9.20 11.92 -3.15
C MET A 76 -10.54 11.18 -3.13
N LEU A 77 -10.72 10.17 -4.00
CA LEU A 77 -11.86 9.24 -3.96
C LEU A 77 -11.97 8.52 -2.62
N HIS A 78 -10.86 8.06 -2.07
CA HIS A 78 -10.81 7.42 -0.76
C HIS A 78 -11.18 8.39 0.37
N LEU A 79 -10.57 9.58 0.40
CA LEU A 79 -10.89 10.62 1.42
C LEU A 79 -12.36 11.01 1.38
N ALA A 80 -12.92 11.24 0.19
CA ALA A 80 -14.32 11.58 0.02
C ALA A 80 -15.25 10.45 0.49
N ALA A 81 -14.92 9.19 0.21
CA ALA A 81 -15.68 8.03 0.69
C ALA A 81 -15.66 7.91 2.23
N MET A 82 -14.61 8.41 2.89
CA MET A 82 -14.52 8.49 4.36
C MET A 82 -15.15 9.75 4.95
N GLY A 83 -15.76 10.61 4.13
CA GLY A 83 -16.33 11.89 4.58
C GLY A 83 -15.27 12.91 5.02
N GLN A 84 -14.01 12.73 4.63
CA GLN A 84 -12.93 13.66 4.95
C GLN A 84 -12.81 14.73 3.85
N PRO A 85 -12.56 16.00 4.22
CA PRO A 85 -12.29 17.04 3.23
C PRO A 85 -11.03 16.68 2.44
N SER A 86 -11.15 16.63 1.12
CA SER A 86 -10.02 16.35 0.23
C SER A 86 -9.41 17.66 -0.27
N ALA A 87 -8.16 17.93 0.12
CA ALA A 87 -7.32 18.87 -0.61
C ALA A 87 -6.61 18.12 -1.73
N PHE A 88 -6.26 18.81 -2.82
CA PHE A 88 -5.51 18.17 -3.90
C PHE A 88 -4.10 17.77 -3.40
N PRO A 89 -3.68 16.49 -3.54
CA PRO A 89 -2.48 15.97 -2.90
C PRO A 89 -1.15 16.42 -3.52
N ASN A 90 -1.16 17.01 -4.73
CA ASN A 90 0.05 17.47 -5.41
C ASN A 90 1.13 16.39 -5.52
N GLY A 91 0.72 15.14 -5.77
CA GLY A 91 1.63 14.01 -5.88
C GLY A 91 2.14 13.46 -4.54
N GLN A 92 1.73 14.01 -3.40
CA GLN A 92 2.04 13.43 -2.09
C GLN A 92 0.97 12.40 -1.72
N MET A 93 1.36 11.25 -1.19
CA MET A 93 0.40 10.42 -0.47
C MET A 93 -0.15 11.27 0.69
N GLN A 94 -1.47 11.44 0.85
CA GLN A 94 -2.04 12.16 2.00
C GLN A 94 -2.70 11.22 3.02
N THR A 95 -3.03 10.01 2.59
CA THR A 95 -3.74 9.04 3.40
C THR A 95 -3.40 7.62 2.97
N VAL A 96 -3.63 6.66 3.86
CA VAL A 96 -3.48 5.25 3.59
C VAL A 96 -4.69 4.78 2.77
N VAL A 97 -4.54 4.71 1.43
CA VAL A 97 -5.58 4.17 0.53
C VAL A 97 -5.64 2.66 0.67
N PHE A 98 -6.29 2.23 1.73
CA PHE A 98 -6.53 0.83 2.01
C PHE A 98 -8.00 0.63 2.33
N PRO A 99 -8.70 -0.30 1.67
CA PRO A 99 -10.11 -0.50 1.92
C PRO A 99 -10.33 -0.93 3.38
N PRO A 100 -11.31 -0.33 4.09
CA PRO A 100 -11.62 -0.74 5.44
C PRO A 100 -12.13 -2.18 5.44
N LEU A 101 -11.66 -2.97 6.40
CA LEU A 101 -12.12 -4.33 6.64
C LEU A 101 -12.65 -4.39 8.08
N ASP A 102 -13.98 -4.42 8.22
CA ASP A 102 -14.67 -4.49 9.50
C ASP A 102 -14.90 -5.95 9.89
N GLU A 103 -13.89 -6.53 10.54
CA GLU A 103 -13.88 -7.92 10.98
C GLU A 103 -13.24 -8.05 12.35
N ASP A 104 -13.45 -9.20 12.98
CA ASP A 104 -12.81 -9.55 14.23
C ASP A 104 -11.28 -9.44 14.12
N ARG A 105 -10.70 -8.62 15.01
CA ARG A 105 -9.27 -8.33 15.10
C ARG A 105 -8.55 -9.18 16.14
N THR A 106 -9.22 -10.19 16.70
CA THR A 106 -8.63 -11.12 17.67
C THR A 106 -7.34 -11.73 17.10
N LEU A 107 -6.25 -11.59 17.85
CA LEU A 107 -4.95 -12.13 17.50
C LEU A 107 -4.95 -13.66 17.67
N ALA A 108 -4.30 -14.36 16.73
CA ALA A 108 -4.10 -15.79 16.81
C ALA A 108 -3.24 -16.13 18.04
N PRO A 109 -3.48 -17.27 18.70
CA PRO A 109 -2.67 -17.67 19.83
C PRO A 109 -1.22 -17.83 19.39
N GLN A 110 -0.32 -17.44 20.29
CA GLN A 110 1.10 -17.58 20.06
C GLN A 110 1.48 -19.06 19.87
N PRO A 111 2.32 -19.40 18.88
CA PRO A 111 2.90 -20.74 18.77
C PRO A 111 3.70 -21.09 20.03
N GLU A 112 3.70 -22.35 20.43
CA GLU A 112 4.48 -22.81 21.59
C GLU A 112 5.96 -22.48 21.41
N TRP A 113 6.57 -21.89 22.45
CA TRP A 113 7.98 -21.52 22.44
C TRP A 113 8.84 -22.79 22.50
N VAL A 114 9.73 -22.93 21.53
CA VAL A 114 10.77 -23.95 21.54
C VAL A 114 12.10 -23.23 21.76
N ASP A 115 12.75 -23.44 22.91
CA ASP A 115 13.97 -22.71 23.35
C ASP A 115 15.16 -22.78 22.36
N ASP A 116 15.13 -23.77 21.46
CA ASP A 116 16.14 -23.98 20.41
C ASP A 116 15.71 -23.52 19.01
N ASP A 117 14.54 -22.89 18.85
CA ASP A 117 14.11 -22.37 17.54
C ASP A 117 15.01 -21.21 17.08
N PRO A 118 15.73 -21.34 15.94
CA PRO A 118 16.58 -20.27 15.42
C PRO A 118 15.84 -18.96 15.09
N ARG A 119 14.52 -19.02 14.89
CA ARG A 119 13.66 -17.86 14.64
C ARG A 119 13.35 -17.11 15.91
N VAL A 120 13.06 -17.82 17.02
CA VAL A 120 12.86 -17.21 18.34
C VAL A 120 14.09 -16.42 18.77
N ARG A 121 15.29 -17.00 18.62
CA ARG A 121 16.56 -16.29 18.95
C ARG A 121 16.79 -15.05 18.09
N TRP A 122 16.42 -15.11 16.82
CA TRP A 122 16.56 -13.97 15.92
C TRP A 122 15.55 -12.87 16.24
N GLU A 123 14.31 -13.21 16.56
CA GLU A 123 13.30 -12.24 17.00
C GLU A 123 13.68 -11.56 18.31
N LEU A 124 14.24 -12.30 19.28
CA LEU A 124 14.80 -11.69 20.49
C LEU A 124 15.85 -10.63 20.17
N GLY A 125 16.71 -10.89 19.18
CA GLY A 125 17.68 -9.90 18.68
C GLY A 125 17.03 -8.69 18.00
N CYS A 126 15.96 -8.90 17.23
CA CYS A 126 15.18 -7.83 16.62
C CYS A 126 14.51 -6.96 17.70
N LEU A 127 13.86 -7.56 18.69
CA LEU A 127 13.20 -6.85 19.78
C LEU A 127 14.13 -5.87 20.48
N ILE A 128 15.32 -6.32 20.86
CA ILE A 128 16.31 -5.51 21.59
C ILE A 128 16.78 -4.32 20.74
N SER A 129 16.77 -4.43 19.41
CA SER A 129 17.34 -3.43 18.50
C SER A 129 16.32 -2.49 17.88
N THR A 130 15.17 -2.99 17.46
CA THR A 130 14.16 -2.26 16.67
C THR A 130 12.72 -2.53 17.09
N GLY A 131 12.44 -3.54 17.91
CA GLY A 131 11.10 -4.04 18.20
C GLY A 131 10.79 -5.32 17.41
N THR A 132 9.53 -5.75 17.39
CA THR A 132 9.13 -6.99 16.70
C THR A 132 9.21 -6.82 15.18
N MET A 133 9.96 -7.68 14.49
CA MET A 133 10.18 -7.53 13.05
C MET A 133 8.87 -7.61 12.25
N PHE A 134 7.92 -8.46 12.68
CA PHE A 134 6.66 -8.61 11.97
C PHE A 134 5.81 -7.33 11.96
N THR A 135 5.78 -6.57 13.05
CA THR A 135 5.11 -5.26 13.11
C THR A 135 5.71 -4.28 12.11
N HIS A 136 7.04 -4.25 11.97
CA HIS A 136 7.69 -3.42 10.94
C HIS A 136 7.38 -3.88 9.53
N CYS A 137 7.33 -5.20 9.31
CA CYS A 137 6.92 -5.78 8.04
C CYS A 137 5.45 -5.44 7.69
N LEU A 138 4.54 -5.44 8.67
CA LEU A 138 3.14 -5.03 8.47
C LEU A 138 3.03 -3.56 8.07
N ARG A 139 3.75 -2.65 8.74
CA ARG A 139 3.79 -1.22 8.38
C ARG A 139 4.31 -1.03 6.97
N ALA A 140 5.46 -1.65 6.65
CA ALA A 140 6.04 -1.57 5.32
C ALA A 140 5.10 -2.14 4.25
N ALA A 141 4.51 -3.31 4.50
CA ALA A 141 3.57 -3.94 3.58
C ALA A 141 2.35 -3.06 3.30
N ARG A 142 1.78 -2.44 4.33
CA ARG A 142 0.64 -1.53 4.17
C ARG A 142 1.00 -0.27 3.40
N HIS A 143 2.18 0.30 3.62
CA HIS A 143 2.66 1.43 2.83
C HIS A 143 2.85 1.06 1.36
N LEU A 144 3.53 -0.05 1.08
CA LEU A 144 3.72 -0.57 -0.29
C LEU A 144 2.37 -0.82 -0.97
N SER A 145 1.44 -1.48 -0.26
CA SER A 145 0.11 -1.79 -0.76
C SER A 145 -0.71 -0.53 -1.04
N SER A 146 -0.73 0.43 -0.11
CA SER A 146 -1.50 1.67 -0.26
C SER A 146 -1.02 2.49 -1.45
N PHE A 147 0.29 2.56 -1.64
CA PHE A 147 0.84 3.25 -2.79
C PHE A 147 0.52 2.52 -4.10
N ALA A 148 0.69 1.19 -4.14
CA ALA A 148 0.37 0.38 -5.32
C ALA A 148 -1.12 0.47 -5.68
N ILE A 149 -2.02 0.34 -4.70
CA ILE A 149 -3.48 0.49 -4.90
C ILE A 149 -3.81 1.87 -5.45
N ALA A 150 -3.19 2.93 -4.94
CA ALA A 150 -3.48 4.26 -5.45
C ALA A 150 -2.89 4.45 -6.86
N SER A 151 -1.77 3.83 -7.20
CA SER A 151 -1.03 4.18 -8.42
C SER A 151 -1.33 3.25 -9.61
N ASP A 152 -1.57 1.97 -9.38
CA ASP A 152 -1.78 0.96 -10.42
C ASP A 152 -3.27 0.62 -10.60
N THR A 153 -3.77 0.77 -11.82
CA THR A 153 -5.18 0.52 -12.16
C THR A 153 -5.59 -0.94 -11.95
N GLY A 154 -4.72 -1.88 -12.31
CA GLY A 154 -5.01 -3.31 -12.17
C GLY A 154 -5.13 -3.73 -10.72
N VAL A 155 -4.24 -3.22 -9.87
CA VAL A 155 -4.28 -3.41 -8.42
C VAL A 155 -5.49 -2.71 -7.82
N TYR A 156 -5.75 -1.45 -8.19
CA TYR A 156 -6.90 -0.67 -7.69
C TYR A 156 -8.24 -1.37 -7.96
N THR A 157 -8.49 -1.72 -9.22
CA THR A 157 -9.76 -2.34 -9.64
C THR A 157 -10.01 -3.68 -8.96
N ARG A 158 -8.94 -4.45 -8.69
CA ARG A 158 -9.04 -5.75 -8.02
C ARG A 158 -9.22 -5.64 -6.51
N LEU A 159 -8.58 -4.66 -5.88
CA LEU A 159 -8.50 -4.59 -4.42
C LEU A 159 -9.50 -3.63 -3.79
N TYR A 160 -9.98 -2.64 -4.53
CA TYR A 160 -10.78 -1.57 -3.96
C TYR A 160 -12.30 -1.79 -4.23
N PRO A 161 -13.15 -1.97 -3.20
CA PRO A 161 -14.56 -2.35 -3.36
C PRO A 161 -15.37 -1.43 -4.26
N GLN A 162 -15.11 -0.11 -4.21
CA GLN A 162 -15.79 0.88 -5.04
C GLN A 162 -15.48 0.71 -6.54
N ALA A 163 -14.42 -0.02 -6.89
CA ALA A 163 -14.06 -0.38 -8.25
C ALA A 163 -14.44 -1.84 -8.61
N GLY A 164 -15.22 -2.52 -7.76
CA GLY A 164 -15.60 -3.93 -7.94
C GLY A 164 -14.65 -4.93 -7.29
N GLY A 165 -13.65 -4.45 -6.55
CA GLY A 165 -12.66 -5.28 -5.85
C GLY A 165 -13.13 -5.83 -4.50
N SER A 166 -12.20 -6.44 -3.77
CA SER A 166 -12.46 -7.06 -2.45
C SER A 166 -11.52 -6.53 -1.36
N ALA A 167 -12.11 -6.00 -0.29
CA ALA A 167 -11.37 -5.56 0.90
C ALA A 167 -10.62 -6.73 1.58
N VAL A 168 -11.20 -7.93 1.54
CA VAL A 168 -10.54 -9.15 2.03
C VAL A 168 -9.32 -9.48 1.18
N ASP A 169 -9.43 -9.39 -0.14
CA ASP A 169 -8.28 -9.66 -1.03
C ASP A 169 -7.17 -8.64 -0.83
N ALA A 170 -7.53 -7.36 -0.62
CA ALA A 170 -6.56 -6.31 -0.31
C ALA A 170 -5.82 -6.63 0.98
N HIS A 171 -6.57 -6.95 2.04
CA HIS A 171 -6.04 -7.33 3.34
C HIS A 171 -5.11 -8.55 3.26
N MET A 172 -5.57 -9.64 2.65
CA MET A 172 -4.78 -10.87 2.56
C MET A 172 -3.54 -10.69 1.68
N ALA A 173 -3.61 -9.91 0.59
CA ALA A 173 -2.43 -9.58 -0.21
C ALA A 173 -1.39 -8.81 0.63
N THR A 174 -1.82 -7.82 1.42
CA THR A 174 -0.92 -7.08 2.33
C THR A 174 -0.32 -7.96 3.41
N VAL A 175 -1.09 -8.87 4.00
CA VAL A 175 -0.58 -9.87 4.97
C VAL A 175 0.50 -10.75 4.31
N LEU A 176 0.30 -11.19 3.07
CA LEU A 176 1.30 -11.97 2.34
C LEU A 176 2.56 -11.16 1.99
N VAL A 177 2.42 -9.88 1.67
CA VAL A 177 3.57 -8.98 1.53
C VAL A 177 4.34 -8.93 2.86
N ALA A 178 3.66 -8.71 3.99
CA ALA A 178 4.31 -8.67 5.31
C ALA A 178 5.01 -9.99 5.68
N LEU A 179 4.36 -11.14 5.46
CA LEU A 179 4.94 -12.45 5.74
C LEU A 179 6.14 -12.76 4.83
N SER A 180 6.10 -12.33 3.56
CA SER A 180 7.24 -12.51 2.65
C SER A 180 8.44 -11.65 3.07
N LEU A 181 8.23 -10.40 3.50
CA LEU A 181 9.27 -9.54 4.05
C LEU A 181 9.86 -10.14 5.33
N TYR A 182 9.01 -10.64 6.22
CA TYR A 182 9.41 -11.30 7.47
C TYR A 182 10.27 -12.54 7.22
N GLU A 183 9.89 -13.37 6.25
CA GLU A 183 10.66 -14.56 5.87
C GLU A 183 12.04 -14.20 5.34
N ILE A 184 12.12 -13.20 4.46
CA ILE A 184 13.40 -12.73 3.93
C ILE A 184 14.25 -12.09 5.02
N ALA A 185 13.65 -11.34 5.94
CA ALA A 185 14.36 -10.78 7.09
C ALA A 185 15.02 -11.89 7.92
N PHE A 186 14.27 -12.94 8.23
CA PHE A 186 14.79 -14.10 8.95
C PHE A 186 15.92 -14.81 8.18
N GLN A 187 15.70 -15.12 6.89
CA GLN A 187 16.70 -15.78 6.05
C GLN A 187 18.01 -14.98 5.94
N ALA A 188 17.90 -13.65 5.85
CA ALA A 188 19.04 -12.74 5.78
C ALA A 188 19.65 -12.41 7.15
N ARG A 189 19.05 -12.87 8.25
CA ARG A 189 19.36 -12.43 9.62
C ARG A 189 19.32 -10.91 9.78
N ALA A 190 18.45 -10.25 9.02
CA ALA A 190 18.23 -8.82 9.08
C ALA A 190 17.59 -8.44 10.42
N THR A 191 18.03 -7.34 11.01
CA THR A 191 17.41 -6.77 12.22
C THR A 191 16.76 -5.42 11.93
N LYS A 192 16.88 -4.92 10.70
CA LYS A 192 16.35 -3.62 10.26
C LYS A 192 15.71 -3.73 8.88
N MET A 193 14.63 -2.97 8.65
CA MET A 193 13.87 -2.99 7.39
C MET A 193 14.71 -2.63 6.16
N PHE A 194 15.72 -1.75 6.33
CA PHE A 194 16.59 -1.39 5.22
C PHE A 194 17.47 -2.53 4.73
N GLU A 195 17.61 -3.62 5.48
CA GLU A 195 18.41 -4.78 5.06
C GLU A 195 17.62 -5.74 4.15
N ILE A 196 16.29 -5.58 4.08
CA ILE A 196 15.39 -6.48 3.37
C ILE A 196 15.20 -6.01 1.93
N ARG A 197 15.52 -6.87 0.96
CA ARG A 197 15.36 -6.58 -0.48
C ARG A 197 13.98 -7.01 -0.98
N LEU A 198 13.30 -6.15 -1.73
CA LEU A 198 11.96 -6.44 -2.24
C LEU A 198 11.96 -7.57 -3.28
N ALA A 199 12.97 -7.65 -4.15
CA ALA A 199 13.10 -8.71 -5.14
C ALA A 199 13.16 -10.12 -4.51
N GLN A 200 13.76 -10.23 -3.32
CA GLN A 200 13.79 -11.49 -2.57
C GLN A 200 12.40 -11.85 -2.03
N ALA A 201 11.61 -10.86 -1.60
CA ALA A 201 10.24 -11.07 -1.16
C ALA A 201 9.32 -11.53 -2.30
N VAL A 202 9.50 -10.97 -3.51
CA VAL A 202 8.85 -11.47 -4.74
C VAL A 202 9.20 -12.94 -4.97
N SER A 203 10.49 -13.29 -4.89
CA SER A 203 10.95 -14.68 -5.05
C SER A 203 10.37 -15.62 -3.98
N ALA A 204 10.20 -15.17 -2.73
CA ALA A 204 9.59 -15.95 -1.65
C ALA A 204 8.12 -16.29 -1.93
N LEU A 205 7.41 -15.41 -2.64
CA LEU A 205 6.03 -15.64 -3.09
C LEU A 205 5.95 -16.43 -4.40
N GLY A 206 7.07 -16.88 -4.97
CA GLY A 206 7.07 -17.76 -6.15
C GLY A 206 6.42 -19.13 -5.87
N PRO A 207 5.87 -19.83 -6.89
CA PRO A 207 5.07 -21.05 -6.70
C PRO A 207 5.72 -22.13 -5.83
N GLU A 208 7.05 -22.29 -5.92
CA GLU A 208 7.80 -23.31 -5.17
C GLU A 208 8.01 -22.95 -3.69
N ARG A 209 8.04 -21.65 -3.37
CA ARG A 209 8.42 -21.13 -2.04
C ARG A 209 7.25 -20.56 -1.25
N ALA A 210 6.18 -20.19 -1.94
CA ALA A 210 5.00 -19.54 -1.35
C ALA A 210 4.36 -20.39 -0.24
N ARG A 211 4.50 -21.72 -0.29
CA ARG A 211 4.04 -22.61 0.79
C ARG A 211 4.70 -22.28 2.12
N ARG A 212 6.00 -21.96 2.13
CA ARG A 212 6.67 -21.55 3.37
C ARG A 212 6.05 -20.27 3.92
N VAL A 213 5.81 -19.28 3.07
CA VAL A 213 5.16 -18.02 3.46
C VAL A 213 3.76 -18.27 4.03
N LYS A 214 2.99 -19.17 3.41
CA LYS A 214 1.65 -19.59 3.86
C LYS A 214 1.65 -20.16 5.28
N ASP A 215 2.64 -21.01 5.57
CA ASP A 215 2.74 -21.76 6.82
C ASP A 215 3.40 -20.93 7.94
N LEU A 216 3.89 -19.70 7.66
CA LEU A 216 4.53 -18.85 8.67
C LEU A 216 3.54 -18.37 9.72
N ARG A 217 3.98 -18.46 10.98
CA ARG A 217 3.33 -17.87 12.14
C ARG A 217 4.38 -17.06 12.89
N PRO A 218 4.41 -15.72 12.76
CA PRO A 218 5.34 -14.87 13.49
C PRO A 218 5.26 -15.12 15.01
N ILE A 219 6.43 -15.29 15.64
CA ILE A 219 6.58 -15.84 16.99
C ILE A 219 7.18 -14.76 17.87
N PHE A 220 6.39 -13.84 18.41
CA PHE A 220 6.86 -13.02 19.51
C PHE A 220 5.74 -12.25 20.20
N ASP A 221 5.66 -12.30 21.53
CA ASP A 221 4.75 -11.48 22.35
C ASP A 221 5.51 -11.04 23.60
N PHE A 222 5.78 -9.75 23.71
CA PHE A 222 6.16 -9.10 24.98
C PHE A 222 5.22 -7.95 25.33
N ASP A 223 4.33 -7.62 24.39
CA ASP A 223 3.36 -6.55 24.50
C ASP A 223 2.05 -7.13 23.95
N PRO A 224 1.11 -7.51 24.83
CA PRO A 224 -0.14 -8.14 24.42
C PRO A 224 -0.99 -7.24 23.52
N ASP A 225 -0.68 -5.94 23.46
CA ASP A 225 -1.35 -4.97 22.59
C ASP A 225 -0.58 -4.74 21.26
N ALA A 226 0.63 -5.30 21.10
CA ALA A 226 1.41 -5.14 19.89
C ALA A 226 0.94 -6.10 18.77
N PRO A 227 0.84 -5.63 17.52
CA PRO A 227 0.47 -6.46 16.38
C PRO A 227 1.67 -7.30 15.92
N CYS A 228 2.04 -8.27 16.75
CA CYS A 228 3.16 -9.17 16.57
C CYS A 228 2.73 -10.55 16.06
N HIS A 229 1.42 -10.80 16.02
CA HIS A 229 0.79 -12.03 15.54
C HIS A 229 -0.18 -11.77 14.40
N LEU A 230 -0.47 -12.81 13.63
CA LEU A 230 -1.58 -12.80 12.69
C LEU A 230 -2.92 -12.75 13.44
N ARG A 231 -3.96 -12.18 12.83
CA ARG A 231 -5.34 -12.33 13.33
C ARG A 231 -5.81 -13.78 13.19
N VAL A 232 -6.67 -14.27 14.09
CA VAL A 232 -7.28 -15.62 13.99
C VAL A 232 -7.91 -15.82 12.62
N THR A 233 -8.67 -14.82 12.15
CA THR A 233 -9.34 -14.82 10.86
C THR A 233 -8.35 -14.95 9.70
N ASP A 234 -7.19 -14.29 9.76
CA ASP A 234 -6.19 -14.32 8.69
C ASP A 234 -5.46 -15.68 8.65
N ALA A 235 -5.11 -16.21 9.82
CA ALA A 235 -4.52 -17.55 9.93
C ALA A 235 -5.47 -18.62 9.39
N ASN A 236 -6.75 -18.59 9.81
CA ASN A 236 -7.76 -19.51 9.29
C ASN A 236 -7.94 -19.38 7.78
N ARG A 237 -8.02 -18.16 7.25
CA ARG A 237 -8.10 -17.92 5.80
C ARG A 237 -6.94 -18.55 5.06
N MET A 238 -5.71 -18.39 5.54
CA MET A 238 -4.57 -19.05 4.89
C MET A 238 -4.73 -20.57 4.95
N ASP A 239 -5.09 -21.13 6.10
CA ASP A 239 -5.17 -22.58 6.28
C ASP A 239 -6.28 -23.23 5.44
N THR A 240 -7.43 -22.56 5.31
CA THR A 240 -8.62 -23.11 4.64
C THR A 240 -8.87 -22.56 3.24
N ALA A 241 -8.07 -21.60 2.75
CA ALA A 241 -8.27 -21.01 1.43
C ALA A 241 -8.26 -22.07 0.34
N GLU A 242 -9.25 -21.98 -0.55
CA GLU A 242 -9.21 -22.72 -1.80
C GLU A 242 -8.01 -22.29 -2.64
N ALA A 243 -7.55 -23.16 -3.53
CA ALA A 243 -6.39 -22.90 -4.39
C ALA A 243 -6.56 -21.60 -5.21
N HIS A 244 -7.78 -21.29 -5.63
CA HIS A 244 -8.08 -20.10 -6.42
C HIS A 244 -7.98 -18.80 -5.62
N ASP A 245 -8.44 -18.79 -4.36
CA ASP A 245 -8.32 -17.64 -3.45
C ASP A 245 -6.86 -17.39 -3.07
N TRP A 246 -6.16 -18.46 -2.68
CA TRP A 246 -4.74 -18.41 -2.36
C TRP A 246 -3.92 -17.84 -3.50
N GLU A 247 -4.11 -18.34 -4.72
CA GLU A 247 -3.38 -17.88 -5.89
C GLU A 247 -3.71 -16.41 -6.21
N ARG A 248 -4.98 -16.00 -6.04
CA ARG A 248 -5.39 -14.61 -6.23
C ARG A 248 -4.69 -13.66 -5.25
N TRP A 249 -4.63 -14.01 -3.96
CA TRP A 249 -3.93 -13.21 -2.95
C TRP A 249 -2.42 -13.18 -3.21
N ARG A 250 -1.81 -14.34 -3.47
CA ARG A 250 -0.36 -14.47 -3.75
C ARG A 250 0.06 -13.65 -4.96
N ARG A 251 -0.66 -13.77 -6.08
CA ARG A 251 -0.38 -13.01 -7.30
C ARG A 251 -0.48 -11.52 -7.05
N THR A 252 -1.51 -11.08 -6.33
CA THR A 252 -1.69 -9.65 -6.04
C THR A 252 -0.61 -9.11 -5.10
N ALA A 253 -0.14 -9.91 -4.14
CA ALA A 253 1.01 -9.55 -3.31
C ALA A 253 2.30 -9.39 -4.12
N VAL A 254 2.52 -10.26 -5.12
CA VAL A 254 3.63 -10.13 -6.08
C VAL A 254 3.51 -8.84 -6.90
N GLU A 255 2.34 -8.56 -7.46
CA GLU A 255 2.10 -7.33 -8.23
C GLU A 255 2.37 -6.06 -7.41
N ILE A 256 1.96 -6.03 -6.13
CA ILE A 256 2.25 -4.90 -5.22
C ILE A 256 3.77 -4.69 -5.05
N LEU A 257 4.52 -5.78 -4.87
CA LEU A 257 5.97 -5.74 -4.69
C LEU A 257 6.69 -5.33 -5.99
N GLU A 258 6.32 -5.92 -7.12
CA GLU A 258 6.89 -5.61 -8.44
C GLU A 258 6.61 -4.17 -8.85
N PHE A 259 5.37 -3.71 -8.66
CA PHE A 259 5.02 -2.30 -8.85
C PHE A 259 5.90 -1.40 -7.98
N SER A 260 6.05 -1.73 -6.70
CA SER A 260 6.84 -0.92 -5.78
C SER A 260 8.32 -0.87 -6.16
N ILE A 261 8.90 -1.98 -6.63
CA ILE A 261 10.26 -2.03 -7.15
C ILE A 261 10.40 -1.11 -8.37
N GLN A 262 9.52 -1.28 -9.36
CA GLN A 262 9.58 -0.52 -10.60
C GLN A 262 9.41 0.98 -10.36
N ASP A 263 8.47 1.36 -9.51
CA ASP A 263 8.23 2.75 -9.16
C ASP A 263 9.42 3.39 -8.44
N ILE A 264 10.04 2.68 -7.49
CA ILE A 264 11.25 3.16 -6.81
C ILE A 264 12.41 3.31 -7.79
N VAL A 265 12.60 2.37 -8.71
CA VAL A 265 13.65 2.46 -9.75
C VAL A 265 13.41 3.67 -10.65
N ASN A 266 12.18 3.90 -11.07
CA ASN A 266 11.83 5.00 -11.99
C ASN A 266 11.96 6.39 -11.36
N HIS A 267 11.73 6.51 -10.05
CA HIS A 267 11.69 7.80 -9.35
C HIS A 267 12.86 8.04 -8.39
N SER A 268 13.78 7.08 -8.26
CA SER A 268 14.98 7.25 -7.44
C SER A 268 16.01 8.12 -8.18
N HIS A 269 16.43 9.22 -7.54
CA HIS A 269 17.56 10.03 -8.01
C HIS A 269 18.90 9.27 -7.97
N LEU A 270 18.96 8.17 -7.22
CA LEU A 270 20.07 7.24 -7.22
C LEU A 270 19.76 6.15 -8.25
N SER A 271 20.64 5.92 -9.23
CA SER A 271 20.50 4.87 -10.24
C SER A 271 20.53 3.47 -9.59
N LYS A 272 19.42 3.06 -8.98
CA LYS A 272 19.25 1.76 -8.34
C LYS A 272 18.74 0.75 -9.36
N SER A 273 19.30 -0.44 -9.32
CA SER A 273 18.72 -1.61 -9.99
C SER A 273 17.58 -2.21 -9.17
N ALA A 274 16.71 -2.99 -9.80
CA ALA A 274 15.60 -3.69 -9.15
C ALA A 274 16.05 -4.57 -7.96
N ASP A 275 17.22 -5.19 -8.07
CA ASP A 275 17.80 -6.06 -7.03
C ASP A 275 18.34 -5.30 -5.81
N GLU A 276 18.51 -3.99 -5.90
CA GLU A 276 19.00 -3.12 -4.84
C GLU A 276 17.89 -2.45 -4.04
N VAL A 277 16.64 -2.52 -4.53
CA VAL A 277 15.49 -1.89 -3.87
C VAL A 277 15.19 -2.58 -2.54
N ARG A 278 15.21 -1.79 -1.47
CA ARG A 278 14.96 -2.22 -0.10
C ARG A 278 13.56 -1.83 0.37
N ALA A 279 13.02 -2.58 1.31
CA ALA A 279 11.72 -2.27 1.92
C ALA A 279 11.69 -0.87 2.55
N SER A 280 12.84 -0.40 3.05
CA SER A 280 12.97 0.94 3.63
C SER A 280 13.01 2.09 2.62
N ASP A 281 13.22 1.82 1.33
CA ASP A 281 13.47 2.88 0.35
C ASP A 281 12.26 3.79 0.15
N ARG A 282 11.08 3.32 0.56
CA ARG A 282 9.84 4.09 0.60
C ARG A 282 9.55 4.75 1.95
N GLU A 283 10.39 4.54 2.97
CA GLU A 283 10.12 5.00 4.34
C GLU A 283 10.20 6.53 4.50
N ARG A 284 10.84 7.24 3.57
CA ARG A 284 10.93 8.70 3.64
C ARG A 284 9.60 9.43 3.42
N GLN A 285 8.57 8.72 2.95
CA GLN A 285 7.21 9.24 2.73
C GLN A 285 6.23 8.78 3.84
N TRP A 286 6.74 8.53 5.05
CA TRP A 286 5.94 8.00 6.16
C TRP A 286 4.86 8.96 6.65
N TYR A 287 3.64 8.43 6.68
CA TYR A 287 2.63 8.81 7.67
C TYR A 287 2.72 7.84 8.84
N PRO A 288 2.42 8.28 10.08
CA PRO A 288 2.31 7.37 11.20
C PRO A 288 1.12 6.42 10.97
N ASP A 289 1.40 5.20 10.53
CA ASP A 289 0.43 4.10 10.52
C ASP A 289 0.46 3.43 11.91
N ASP A 290 -0.62 3.63 12.65
CA ASP A 290 -0.81 3.10 13.99
C ASP A 290 -1.15 1.59 14.00
N LEU A 291 -1.22 0.95 12.82
CA LEU A 291 -1.66 -0.43 12.64
C LEU A 291 -3.01 -0.72 13.29
N THR A 292 -3.88 0.29 13.45
CA THR A 292 -5.22 0.09 14.05
C THR A 292 -6.07 -0.92 13.29
N TRP A 293 -5.82 -1.07 11.99
CA TRP A 293 -6.44 -2.10 11.14
C TRP A 293 -6.06 -3.55 11.50
N TYR A 294 -4.93 -3.74 12.20
CA TYR A 294 -4.36 -5.05 12.51
C TYR A 294 -4.17 -5.32 14.01
N THR A 295 -4.29 -4.31 14.85
CA THR A 295 -4.24 -4.45 16.30
C THR A 295 -5.58 -4.97 16.83
N GLY A 296 -5.53 -5.72 17.93
CA GLY A 296 -6.72 -6.24 18.60
C GLY A 296 -7.68 -5.11 19.01
N ASN A 297 -8.96 -5.45 19.18
CA ASN A 297 -9.92 -4.49 19.72
C ASN A 297 -9.43 -4.07 21.12
N ARG A 298 -9.00 -2.81 21.27
CA ARG A 298 -8.77 -2.23 22.59
C ARG A 298 -10.11 -2.21 23.33
N VAL A 299 -10.23 -3.04 24.35
CA VAL A 299 -11.37 -3.02 25.30
C VAL A 299 -11.24 -1.81 26.20
#